data_AF-A0A0D3RJ63-F1
#
_entry.id   AF-A0A0D3RJ63-F1
#
_cell.length_a   1.000
_cell.length_b   1.000
_cell.length_c   1.000
_cell.angle_alpha   90.00
_cell.angle_beta   90.00
_cell.angle_gamma   90.00
#
_symmetry.space_group_name_H-M   'P 1'
#
loop_
_entity.id
_entity.type
_entity.pdbx_description
1 polymer ?
#
loop_
_entity_poly.entity_id
_entity_poly.type
_entity_poly.pdbx_seq_one_letter_code
_entity_poly.pdbx_strand_id
1 'polypeptide(L)'
;TPSGGCELGPGSANTPSFINTFQRGARESVWETVPQPTCDNLKYGGTNGYLDLFIAGSGTPQWKCTDAPDADARAIQAAYWADTWAEAQGKESQVTATVAKAGKMGDYLRYSFFDKYFKQIGNCTSTSCPAGSGKTSEHYLLS
;
A
#
# COMPACT_ATOMS: atom_id res chain seq x y z
N THR A 1 4.21 -15.09 2.21
CA THR A 1 3.18 -14.34 1.46
C THR A 1 2.62 -13.27 2.37
N PRO A 2 1.99 -12.19 1.86
CA PRO A 2 1.15 -11.31 2.67
C PRO A 2 0.19 -12.16 3.53
N SER A 3 -0.23 -11.66 4.69
CA SER A 3 -1.01 -12.41 5.70
C SER A 3 -2.46 -12.74 5.31
N GLY A 4 -2.76 -12.81 4.02
CA GLY A 4 -3.99 -13.29 3.41
C GLY A 4 -3.64 -14.27 2.29
N GLY A 5 -4.46 -15.29 2.06
CA GLY A 5 -4.13 -16.27 1.03
C GLY A 5 -4.20 -15.65 -0.38
N CYS A 6 -3.27 -16.05 -1.24
CA CYS A 6 -2.96 -15.38 -2.50
C CYS A 6 -4.11 -15.33 -3.51
N GLU A 7 -4.84 -16.42 -3.62
CA GLU A 7 -5.86 -16.65 -4.66
C GLU A 7 -7.03 -17.42 -4.04
N LEU A 8 -7.39 -17.03 -2.82
CA LEU A 8 -8.47 -17.65 -2.09
C LEU A 8 -9.81 -17.28 -2.75
N GLY A 9 -10.65 -18.30 -2.97
CA GLY A 9 -11.98 -18.14 -3.54
C GLY A 9 -13.06 -17.92 -2.46
N PRO A 10 -14.32 -17.63 -2.86
CA PRO A 10 -15.43 -17.38 -1.94
C PRO A 10 -15.74 -18.56 -0.98
N GLY A 11 -15.22 -19.75 -1.25
CA GLY A 11 -15.37 -20.95 -0.42
C GLY A 11 -14.30 -21.17 0.65
N SER A 12 -13.24 -20.35 0.72
CA SER A 12 -12.24 -20.47 1.79
C SER A 12 -12.76 -19.76 3.04
N ALA A 13 -13.37 -20.52 3.94
CA ALA A 13 -13.76 -20.01 5.25
C ALA A 13 -12.51 -19.48 5.98
N ASN A 14 -12.54 -18.20 6.36
CA ASN A 14 -11.65 -17.55 7.34
C ASN A 14 -10.46 -16.72 6.82
N THR A 15 -10.35 -16.37 5.53
CA THR A 15 -9.34 -15.38 5.11
C THR A 15 -9.79 -14.59 3.87
N PRO A 16 -9.76 -13.24 3.91
CA PRO A 16 -10.01 -12.41 2.73
C PRO A 16 -9.00 -12.69 1.60
N SER A 17 -9.47 -12.59 0.36
CA SER A 17 -8.59 -12.59 -0.82
C SER A 17 -8.12 -11.18 -1.12
N PHE A 18 -6.81 -10.97 -1.23
CA PHE A 18 -6.26 -9.67 -1.56
C PHE A 18 -6.17 -9.49 -3.07
N ILE A 19 -6.78 -8.40 -3.55
CA ILE A 19 -6.83 -8.04 -4.96
C ILE A 19 -6.32 -6.62 -5.17
N ASN A 20 -6.00 -6.29 -6.42
CA ASN A 20 -5.88 -4.92 -6.89
C ASN A 20 -6.58 -4.75 -8.24
N THR A 21 -6.79 -3.52 -8.67
CA THR A 21 -7.47 -3.15 -9.92
C THR A 21 -6.66 -2.15 -10.74
N PHE A 22 -6.49 -0.92 -10.25
CA PHE A 22 -5.84 0.17 -10.98
C PHE A 22 -4.34 -0.06 -11.18
N GLN A 23 -3.90 -0.09 -12.43
CA GLN A 23 -2.50 -0.33 -12.83
C GLN A 23 -2.07 0.36 -14.14
N ARG A 24 -3.00 0.92 -14.93
CA ARG A 24 -2.73 1.42 -16.31
C ARG A 24 -2.84 2.94 -16.49
N GLY A 25 -2.63 3.67 -15.40
CA GLY A 25 -2.45 5.14 -15.43
C GLY A 25 -3.77 5.93 -15.36
N ALA A 26 -3.66 7.25 -15.48
CA ALA A 26 -4.73 8.20 -15.13
C ALA A 26 -6.00 8.13 -15.99
N ARG A 27 -5.98 7.39 -17.11
CA ARG A 27 -7.15 7.18 -17.98
C ARG A 27 -7.80 5.81 -17.80
N GLU A 28 -7.41 5.04 -16.80
CA GLU A 28 -8.09 3.80 -16.42
C GLU A 28 -9.17 4.11 -15.37
N SER A 29 -10.43 4.19 -15.80
CA SER A 29 -11.55 4.32 -14.88
C SER A 29 -11.86 3.00 -14.17
N VAL A 30 -12.69 3.05 -13.13
CA VAL A 30 -13.14 1.85 -12.40
C VAL A 30 -13.80 0.81 -13.31
N TRP A 31 -14.44 1.26 -14.40
CA TRP A 31 -15.12 0.42 -15.39
C TRP A 31 -14.18 -0.30 -16.35
N GLU A 32 -12.92 0.12 -16.40
CA GLU A 32 -11.95 -0.35 -17.39
C GLU A 32 -10.91 -1.30 -16.79
N THR A 33 -10.85 -1.42 -15.45
CA THR A 33 -9.87 -2.25 -14.75
C THR A 33 -10.02 -3.75 -15.02
N VAL A 34 -8.93 -4.50 -14.79
CA VAL A 34 -8.94 -5.97 -14.70
C VAL A 34 -8.60 -6.37 -13.26
N PRO A 35 -9.59 -6.80 -12.45
CA PRO A 35 -9.31 -7.27 -11.09
C PRO A 35 -8.34 -8.44 -11.09
N GLN A 36 -7.25 -8.31 -10.32
CA GLN A 36 -6.14 -9.26 -10.30
C GLN A 36 -5.68 -9.52 -8.85
N PRO A 37 -5.11 -10.70 -8.56
CA PRO A 37 -4.66 -11.03 -7.21
C PRO A 37 -3.40 -10.24 -6.82
N THR A 38 -3.31 -9.83 -5.57
CA THR A 38 -2.09 -9.21 -4.98
C THR A 38 -0.91 -10.19 -5.01
N CYS A 39 -1.18 -11.48 -4.97
CA CYS A 39 -0.19 -12.54 -5.09
C CYS A 39 -0.54 -13.41 -6.30
N ASP A 40 0.22 -13.23 -7.39
CA ASP A 40 -0.02 -13.86 -8.68
C ASP A 40 0.91 -15.07 -8.82
N ASN A 41 0.34 -16.27 -8.72
CA ASN A 41 1.05 -17.53 -8.94
C ASN A 41 0.91 -18.07 -10.36
N LEU A 42 0.47 -17.21 -11.31
CA LEU A 42 0.22 -17.54 -12.71
C LEU A 42 -0.88 -18.60 -12.91
N LYS A 43 -1.73 -18.81 -11.90
CA LYS A 43 -2.79 -19.82 -11.93
C LYS A 43 -3.99 -19.37 -12.79
N TYR A 44 -4.25 -18.06 -12.80
CA TYR A 44 -5.36 -17.43 -13.51
C TYR A 44 -4.83 -16.32 -14.42
N GLY A 45 -5.61 -15.90 -15.41
CA GLY A 45 -5.17 -14.93 -16.41
C GLY A 45 -4.57 -15.61 -17.64
N GLY A 46 -3.50 -15.04 -18.19
CA GLY A 46 -2.75 -15.60 -19.32
C GLY A 46 -1.59 -16.50 -18.89
N THR A 47 -0.67 -16.77 -19.82
CA THR A 47 0.55 -17.56 -19.56
C THR A 47 1.41 -16.98 -18.43
N ASN A 48 1.43 -15.65 -18.29
CA ASN A 48 2.20 -14.91 -17.29
C ASN A 48 1.31 -14.38 -16.15
N GLY A 49 0.19 -15.04 -15.88
CA GLY A 49 -0.81 -14.53 -14.94
C GLY A 49 -1.47 -13.26 -15.48
N TYR A 50 -1.53 -12.22 -14.67
CA TYR A 50 -1.96 -10.87 -15.07
C TYR A 50 -0.78 -9.91 -15.25
N LEU A 51 0.45 -10.37 -15.02
CA LEU A 51 1.61 -9.49 -14.83
C LEU A 51 2.00 -8.71 -16.10
N ASP A 52 1.97 -9.36 -17.25
CA ASP A 52 2.34 -8.77 -18.54
C ASP A 52 1.27 -7.84 -19.14
N LEU A 53 0.07 -7.78 -18.55
CA LEU A 53 -0.91 -6.73 -18.83
C LEU A 53 -0.43 -5.36 -18.35
N PHE A 54 0.43 -5.33 -17.32
CA PHE A 54 0.81 -4.11 -16.62
C PHE A 54 2.29 -3.77 -16.82
N ILE A 55 3.17 -4.77 -16.80
CA ILE A 55 4.62 -4.57 -16.95
C ILE A 55 5.15 -5.53 -18.01
N ALA A 56 5.55 -4.97 -19.15
CA ALA A 56 6.09 -5.72 -20.27
C ALA A 56 7.26 -6.64 -19.83
N GLY A 57 7.21 -7.90 -20.25
CA GLY A 57 8.24 -8.90 -19.94
C GLY A 57 8.14 -9.53 -18.55
N SER A 58 7.13 -9.18 -17.74
CA SER A 58 6.89 -9.84 -16.45
C SER A 58 6.21 -11.19 -16.64
N GLY A 59 6.68 -12.21 -15.90
CA GLY A 59 6.08 -13.55 -15.92
C GLY A 59 6.57 -14.46 -14.80
N THR A 60 7.15 -13.89 -13.74
CA THR A 60 7.61 -14.66 -12.58
C THR A 60 6.58 -14.55 -11.46
N PRO A 61 6.18 -15.67 -10.82
CA PRO A 61 5.28 -15.64 -9.67
C PRO A 61 5.75 -14.65 -8.61
N GLN A 62 4.86 -13.79 -8.13
CA GLN A 62 5.23 -12.69 -7.24
C GLN A 62 4.04 -12.18 -6.43
N TRP A 63 4.33 -11.36 -5.42
CA TRP A 63 3.32 -10.62 -4.65
C TRP A 63 3.64 -9.13 -4.61
N LYS A 64 2.59 -8.30 -4.65
CA LYS A 64 2.65 -6.84 -4.62
C LYS A 64 1.44 -6.29 -3.87
N CYS A 65 1.68 -5.44 -2.88
CA CYS A 65 0.63 -4.70 -2.18
C CYS A 65 0.75 -3.21 -2.50
N THR A 66 -0.36 -2.48 -2.39
CA THR A 66 -0.41 -1.03 -2.53
C THR A 66 -1.03 -0.45 -1.27
N ASP A 67 -0.30 0.45 -0.63
CA ASP A 67 -0.81 1.20 0.52
C ASP A 67 -1.78 2.29 0.05
N ALA A 68 -2.72 2.66 0.92
CA ALA A 68 -3.55 3.84 0.76
C ALA A 68 -3.22 4.79 1.92
N PRO A 69 -2.25 5.72 1.74
CA PRO A 69 -1.69 6.49 2.86
C PRO A 69 -2.71 7.32 3.64
N ASP A 70 -3.81 7.73 3.00
CA ASP A 70 -4.92 8.41 3.66
C ASP A 70 -5.65 7.52 4.67
N ALA A 71 -5.79 6.23 4.38
CA ALA A 71 -6.45 5.27 5.26
C ALA A 71 -5.60 4.95 6.49
N ASP A 72 -4.30 4.72 6.29
CA ASP A 72 -3.36 4.49 7.38
C ASP A 72 -3.21 5.74 8.26
N ALA A 73 -3.08 6.93 7.66
CA ALA A 73 -3.09 8.20 8.40
C ALA A 73 -4.38 8.41 9.20
N ARG A 74 -5.55 8.06 8.63
CA ARG A 74 -6.84 8.14 9.32
C ARG A 74 -6.92 7.16 10.49
N ALA A 75 -6.35 5.96 10.37
CA ALA A 75 -6.27 5.01 11.47
C ALA A 75 -5.38 5.52 12.61
N ILE A 76 -4.24 6.15 12.28
CA ILE A 76 -3.37 6.81 13.26
C ILE A 76 -4.10 7.98 13.94
N GLN A 77 -4.82 8.80 13.17
CA GLN A 77 -5.65 9.88 13.71
C GLN A 77 -6.72 9.35 14.67
N ALA A 78 -7.36 8.23 14.36
CA ALA A 78 -8.33 7.60 15.25
C ALA A 78 -7.69 7.07 16.55
N ALA A 79 -6.49 6.49 16.45
CA ALA A 79 -5.74 6.02 17.63
C ALA A 79 -5.34 7.18 18.55
N TYR A 80 -4.98 8.34 18.00
CA TYR A 80 -4.72 9.55 18.79
C TYR A 80 -5.93 9.96 19.64
N TRP A 81 -7.13 9.96 19.04
CA TRP A 81 -8.35 10.28 19.78
C TRP A 81 -8.71 9.21 20.81
N ALA A 82 -8.49 7.94 20.50
CA ALA A 82 -8.69 6.85 21.45
C ALA A 82 -7.80 6.99 22.69
N ASP A 83 -6.53 7.36 22.50
CA ASP A 83 -5.57 7.65 23.58
C ASP A 83 -6.04 8.83 24.44
N THR A 84 -6.33 9.96 23.78
CA THR A 84 -6.81 11.20 24.43
C THR A 84 -8.07 10.96 25.28
N TRP A 85 -9.04 10.20 24.76
CA TRP A 85 -10.28 9.91 25.48
C TRP A 85 -10.11 8.86 26.56
N ALA A 86 -9.17 7.92 26.40
CA ALA A 86 -8.85 6.94 27.43
C ALA A 86 -8.12 7.61 28.62
N GLU A 87 -7.20 8.54 28.35
CA GLU A 87 -6.54 9.38 29.36
C GLU A 87 -7.56 10.16 30.19
N ALA A 88 -8.49 10.87 29.54
CA ALA A 88 -9.55 11.60 30.23
C ALA A 88 -10.45 10.74 31.12
N GLN A 89 -10.47 9.42 30.89
CA GLN A 89 -11.24 8.44 31.68
C GLN A 89 -10.37 7.65 32.68
N GLY A 90 -9.05 7.88 32.73
CA GLY A 90 -8.13 7.06 33.52
C GLY A 90 -8.02 5.61 33.04
N LYS A 91 -8.17 5.36 31.73
CA LYS A 91 -8.25 4.04 31.09
C LYS A 91 -7.21 3.79 29.98
N GLU A 92 -6.14 4.58 29.90
CA GLU A 92 -5.09 4.45 28.87
C GLU A 92 -4.56 3.02 28.70
N SER A 93 -4.41 2.30 29.81
CA SER A 93 -3.92 0.91 29.81
C SER A 93 -4.76 -0.04 28.95
N GLN A 94 -6.02 0.31 28.65
CA GLN A 94 -6.91 -0.47 27.79
C GLN A 94 -6.61 -0.28 26.29
N VAL A 95 -5.93 0.81 25.90
CA VAL A 95 -5.66 1.15 24.50
C VAL A 95 -4.18 1.14 24.13
N THR A 96 -3.26 1.04 25.11
CA THR A 96 -1.80 1.10 24.90
C THR A 96 -1.31 0.19 23.77
N ALA A 97 -1.79 -1.06 23.69
CA ALA A 97 -1.36 -1.99 22.64
C ALA A 97 -1.80 -1.56 21.23
N THR A 98 -2.95 -0.91 21.10
CA THR A 98 -3.46 -0.38 19.83
C THR A 98 -2.71 0.90 19.44
N VAL A 99 -2.45 1.79 20.39
CA VAL A 99 -1.65 3.01 20.17
C VAL A 99 -0.23 2.65 19.71
N ALA A 100 0.39 1.63 20.31
CA ALA A 100 1.70 1.14 19.86
C ALA A 100 1.68 0.61 18.41
N LYS A 101 0.59 -0.07 18.00
CA LYS A 101 0.41 -0.51 16.60
C LYS A 101 0.24 0.67 15.66
N ALA A 102 -0.51 1.70 16.05
CA ALA A 102 -0.64 2.94 15.28
C ALA A 102 0.71 3.68 15.14
N GLY A 103 1.50 3.72 16.20
CA GLY A 103 2.88 4.25 16.15
C GLY A 103 3.75 3.49 15.13
N LYS A 104 3.67 2.15 15.13
CA LYS A 104 4.38 1.33 14.13
C LYS A 104 3.86 1.56 12.70
N MET A 105 2.55 1.68 12.52
CA MET A 105 1.94 2.02 11.23
C MET A 105 2.46 3.37 10.72
N GLY A 106 2.50 4.40 11.56
CA GLY A 106 3.06 5.71 11.21
C GLY A 106 4.54 5.67 10.83
N ASP A 107 5.31 4.76 11.41
CA ASP A 107 6.73 4.60 11.06
C ASP A 107 6.92 4.02 9.64
N TYR A 108 6.10 3.05 9.25
CA TYR A 108 6.08 2.51 7.88
C TYR A 108 5.43 3.47 6.87
N LEU A 109 4.42 4.24 7.28
CA LEU A 109 3.73 5.22 6.45
C LEU A 109 4.68 6.28 5.86
N ARG A 110 5.86 6.47 6.45
CA ARG A 110 6.92 7.33 5.90
C ARG A 110 7.36 6.94 4.49
N TYR A 111 7.10 5.71 4.01
CA TYR A 111 7.30 5.36 2.59
C TYR A 111 6.49 6.25 1.65
N SER A 112 5.31 6.73 2.07
CA SER A 112 4.49 7.66 1.29
C SER A 112 5.11 9.05 1.11
N PHE A 113 6.20 9.37 1.83
CA PHE A 113 6.85 10.68 1.72
C PHE A 113 7.85 10.77 0.58
N PHE A 114 8.17 9.66 -0.08
CA PHE A 114 9.20 9.60 -1.09
C PHE A 114 8.60 9.66 -2.50
N ASP A 115 9.32 10.33 -3.42
CA ASP A 115 9.10 10.12 -4.84
C ASP A 115 9.09 8.62 -5.18
N LYS A 116 8.20 8.21 -6.10
CA LYS A 116 7.96 6.81 -6.48
C LYS A 116 9.24 6.03 -6.80
N TYR A 117 10.27 6.70 -7.35
CA TYR A 117 11.55 6.11 -7.71
C TYR A 117 12.73 6.75 -6.96
N PHE A 118 12.47 7.37 -5.81
CA PHE A 118 13.45 8.08 -5.00
C PHE A 118 14.25 9.13 -5.79
N LYS A 119 13.62 9.81 -6.75
CA LYS A 119 14.22 10.95 -7.45
C LYS A 119 14.30 12.16 -6.54
N GLN A 120 15.29 13.02 -6.79
CA GLN A 120 15.45 14.27 -6.04
C GLN A 120 14.21 15.16 -6.25
N ILE A 121 13.65 15.68 -5.16
CA ILE A 121 12.53 16.61 -5.19
C ILE A 121 12.99 18.00 -5.69
N GLY A 122 12.17 18.62 -6.52
CA GLY A 122 12.37 19.96 -7.06
C GLY A 122 12.61 19.95 -8.57
N ASN A 123 11.70 20.59 -9.33
CA ASN A 123 11.77 20.73 -10.78
C ASN A 123 12.03 19.42 -11.56
N CYS A 124 11.60 18.28 -11.03
CA CYS A 124 11.72 17.01 -11.74
C CYS A 124 10.60 16.86 -12.77
N THR A 125 10.87 17.24 -14.02
CA THR A 125 9.88 17.28 -15.11
C THR A 125 10.16 16.26 -16.23
N SER A 126 11.11 15.35 -16.03
CA SER A 126 11.50 14.35 -17.02
C SER A 126 11.95 13.04 -16.36
N THR A 127 12.08 11.97 -17.14
CA THR A 127 12.53 10.67 -16.62
C THR A 127 14.03 10.63 -16.28
N SER A 128 14.79 11.64 -16.72
CA SER A 128 16.25 11.74 -16.50
C SER A 128 16.63 12.52 -15.24
N CYS A 129 15.68 12.92 -14.39
CA CYS A 129 15.98 13.56 -13.12
C CYS A 129 17.00 12.77 -12.29
N PRO A 130 17.89 13.45 -11.54
CA PRO A 130 18.84 12.77 -10.68
C PRO A 130 18.14 11.96 -9.59
N ALA A 131 18.77 10.86 -9.18
CA ALA A 131 18.37 10.15 -7.98
C ALA A 131 18.64 11.03 -6.75
N GLY A 132 17.77 10.93 -5.73
CA GLY A 132 18.01 11.55 -4.44
C GLY A 132 19.10 10.79 -3.65
N SER A 133 19.72 11.49 -2.72
CA SER A 133 20.54 10.92 -1.64
C SER A 133 19.93 11.26 -0.28
N GLY A 134 19.87 10.27 0.61
CA GLY A 134 19.22 10.39 1.91
C GLY A 134 17.77 10.87 1.76
N LYS A 135 17.46 12.02 2.36
CA LYS A 135 16.10 12.59 2.42
C LYS A 135 15.77 13.56 1.28
N THR A 136 16.67 13.74 0.31
CA THR A 136 16.44 14.68 -0.80
C THR A 136 15.35 14.22 -1.78
N SER A 137 14.89 12.97 -1.66
CA SER A 137 13.72 12.43 -2.36
C SER A 137 12.43 12.45 -1.53
N GLU A 138 12.47 12.98 -0.31
CA GLU A 138 11.28 13.15 0.54
C GLU A 138 10.57 14.47 0.17
N HIS A 139 9.31 14.38 -0.26
CA HIS A 139 8.42 15.54 -0.44
C HIS A 139 7.59 15.85 0.82
N TYR A 140 7.64 15.00 1.85
CA TYR A 140 6.98 15.19 3.15
C TYR A 140 5.44 15.34 3.09
N LEU A 141 4.82 14.72 2.09
CA LEU A 141 3.37 14.65 1.92
C LEU A 141 2.94 13.19 1.86
N LEU A 142 1.67 12.90 2.15
CA LEU A 142 1.08 11.57 1.94
C LEU A 142 0.73 11.41 0.45
N SER A 143 1.53 10.65 -0.31
CA SER A 143 1.37 10.44 -1.76
C SER A 143 0.29 9.45 -2.17
#